data_AF-A0A3D9CHQ6-F1
#
_entry.id   AF-A0A3D9CHQ6-F1
#
_cell.length_a   1.000
_cell.length_b   1.000
_cell.length_c   1.000
_cell.angle_alpha   90.00
_cell.angle_beta   90.00
_cell.angle_gamma   90.00
#
_symmetry.space_group_name_H-M   'P 1'
#
loop_
_entity.id
_entity.type
_entity.pdbx_description
1 polymer ?
#
loop_
_entity_poly.entity_id
_entity_poly.type
_entity_poly.pdbx_seq_one_letter_code
_entity_poly.pdbx_strand_id
1 'polypeptide(L)'
;MSFITPEGARKAQLSVAERHPVANALLSGSENIVKYNSGVCHDAVAYTLFMLGARISPDDLVNSTGQKWLTKFDYPGGEKWDGYSVIPKGKAIGFYRLIDKAWFHSAITTGNGNEIRSVNGFSLGSAWSVPVDMKWVLGKMNADGTFNYDGTKIEVYISPL
;
A
#
# COMPACT_ATOMS: atom_id res chain seq x y z
N MET A 1 -21.12 -0.21 -1.90
CA MET A 1 -20.80 -1.65 -1.94
C MET A 1 -19.56 -1.86 -1.10
N SER A 2 -19.53 -2.89 -0.26
CA SER A 2 -18.32 -3.26 0.48
C SER A 2 -17.38 -4.02 -0.45
N PHE A 3 -16.09 -3.65 -0.46
CA PHE A 3 -15.05 -4.39 -1.16
C PHE A 3 -14.43 -5.49 -0.31
N ILE A 4 -14.84 -5.59 0.96
CA ILE A 4 -14.40 -6.63 1.88
C ILE A 4 -15.23 -7.88 1.60
N THR A 5 -14.56 -9.00 1.36
CA THR A 5 -15.20 -10.29 1.13
C THR A 5 -15.78 -10.85 2.44
N PRO A 6 -16.65 -11.88 2.39
CA PRO A 6 -17.10 -12.55 3.61
C PRO A 6 -15.93 -13.08 4.47
N GLU A 7 -14.88 -13.63 3.85
CA GLU A 7 -13.70 -14.09 4.57
C GLU A 7 -12.89 -12.92 5.15
N GLY A 8 -12.77 -11.81 4.41
CA GLY A 8 -12.15 -10.58 4.92
C GLY A 8 -12.87 -10.04 6.14
N ALA A 9 -14.20 -9.96 6.09
CA ALA A 9 -15.01 -9.50 7.21
C ALA A 9 -14.83 -10.41 8.44
N ARG A 10 -14.85 -11.73 8.23
CA ARG A 10 -14.64 -12.72 9.30
C ARG A 10 -13.26 -12.58 9.94
N LYS A 11 -12.20 -12.43 9.15
CA LYS A 11 -10.83 -12.23 9.65
C LYS A 11 -10.66 -10.87 10.35
N ALA A 12 -11.39 -9.86 9.91
CA ALA A 12 -11.33 -8.54 10.54
C ALA A 12 -11.92 -8.51 11.95
N GLN A 13 -12.77 -9.47 12.33
CA GLN A 13 -13.31 -9.60 13.69
C GLN A 13 -12.34 -10.23 14.69
N LEU A 14 -11.22 -10.79 14.23
CA LEU A 14 -10.22 -11.42 15.10
C LEU A 14 -9.51 -10.40 15.98
N SER A 15 -8.82 -10.84 17.03
CA SER A 15 -7.91 -9.98 17.80
C SER A 15 -6.71 -9.56 16.94
N VAL A 16 -6.03 -8.47 17.31
CA VAL A 16 -4.83 -7.99 16.59
C VAL A 16 -3.76 -9.10 16.50
N ALA A 17 -3.55 -9.86 17.57
CA ALA A 17 -2.59 -10.97 17.61
C ALA A 17 -2.91 -12.05 16.57
N GLU A 18 -4.19 -12.37 16.35
CA GLU A 18 -4.65 -13.37 15.38
C GLU A 18 -4.69 -12.84 13.95
N ARG A 19 -4.78 -11.51 13.76
CA ARG A 19 -4.69 -10.87 12.45
C ARG A 19 -3.26 -10.82 11.91
N HIS A 20 -2.26 -10.67 12.78
CA HIS A 20 -0.86 -10.57 12.38
C HIS A 20 -0.36 -11.72 11.49
N PRO A 21 -0.67 -13.01 11.75
CA PRO A 21 -0.33 -14.10 10.85
C PRO A 21 -0.91 -13.92 9.45
N VAL A 22 -2.16 -13.45 9.33
CA VAL A 22 -2.80 -13.17 8.03
C VAL A 22 -2.09 -12.02 7.32
N ALA A 23 -1.79 -10.94 8.03
CA ALA A 23 -1.04 -9.82 7.47
C ALA A 23 0.35 -10.24 6.98
N ASN A 24 1.07 -11.03 7.77
CA ASN A 24 2.37 -11.55 7.39
C ASN A 24 2.28 -12.46 6.16
N ALA A 25 1.23 -13.26 6.06
CA ALA A 25 0.98 -14.10 4.90
C ALA A 25 0.66 -13.29 3.63
N LEU A 26 -0.08 -12.17 3.78
CA LEU A 26 -0.33 -11.21 2.70
C LEU A 26 0.96 -10.53 2.24
N LEU A 27 1.81 -10.11 3.19
CA LEU A 27 3.08 -9.44 2.87
C LEU A 27 4.13 -10.38 2.27
N SER A 28 4.14 -11.67 2.66
CA SER A 28 5.02 -12.68 2.04
C SER A 28 4.49 -13.18 0.70
N GLY A 29 3.22 -12.91 0.36
CA GLY A 29 2.57 -13.42 -0.84
C GLY A 29 2.08 -14.87 -0.72
N SER A 30 2.21 -15.50 0.45
CA SER A 30 1.61 -16.82 0.72
C SER A 30 0.08 -16.80 0.73
N GLU A 31 -0.51 -15.62 0.90
CA GLU A 31 -1.94 -15.35 0.74
C GLU A 31 -2.14 -14.21 -0.25
N ASN A 32 -3.26 -14.25 -0.99
CA ASN A 32 -3.62 -13.21 -1.96
C ASN A 32 -4.70 -12.31 -1.37
N ILE A 33 -4.54 -10.99 -1.50
CA ILE A 33 -5.47 -10.01 -0.95
C ILE A 33 -6.89 -10.18 -1.48
N VAL A 34 -7.08 -10.67 -2.71
CA VAL A 34 -8.42 -10.83 -3.33
C VAL A 34 -9.32 -11.77 -2.54
N LYS A 35 -8.76 -12.65 -1.70
CA LYS A 35 -9.53 -13.49 -0.77
C LYS A 35 -10.22 -12.68 0.31
N TYR A 36 -9.70 -11.50 0.65
CA TYR A 36 -10.14 -10.66 1.77
C TYR A 36 -10.71 -9.31 1.32
N ASN A 37 -10.16 -8.71 0.27
CA ASN A 37 -10.55 -7.41 -0.25
C ASN A 37 -10.41 -7.38 -1.79
N SER A 38 -11.49 -7.04 -2.49
CA SER A 38 -11.57 -6.93 -3.95
C SER A 38 -11.54 -5.49 -4.47
N GLY A 39 -11.22 -4.53 -3.60
CA GLY A 39 -11.14 -3.12 -3.92
C GLY A 39 -9.86 -2.77 -4.69
N VAL A 40 -9.63 -1.47 -4.83
CA VAL A 40 -8.44 -0.96 -5.54
C VAL A 40 -7.21 -0.94 -4.62
N CYS A 41 -6.08 -0.47 -5.13
CA CYS A 41 -4.81 -0.39 -4.41
C CYS A 41 -4.93 0.18 -2.99
N HIS A 42 -5.65 1.29 -2.81
CA HIS A 42 -5.85 1.92 -1.51
C HIS A 42 -6.60 1.01 -0.52
N ASP A 43 -7.63 0.31 -0.97
CA ASP A 43 -8.44 -0.58 -0.14
C ASP A 43 -7.63 -1.81 0.31
N ALA A 44 -6.87 -2.39 -0.61
CA ALA A 44 -5.99 -3.52 -0.35
C ALA A 44 -4.91 -3.19 0.69
N VAL A 45 -4.29 -2.01 0.56
CA VAL A 45 -3.29 -1.50 1.51
C VAL A 45 -3.91 -1.23 2.88
N ALA A 46 -5.05 -0.54 2.93
CA ALA A 46 -5.75 -0.23 4.17
C ALA A 46 -6.16 -1.49 4.93
N TYR A 47 -6.70 -2.49 4.22
CA TYR A 47 -7.05 -3.78 4.83
C TYR A 47 -5.81 -4.47 5.41
N THR A 48 -4.70 -4.49 4.67
CA THR A 48 -3.46 -5.14 5.16
C THR A 48 -2.89 -4.42 6.39
N LEU A 49 -2.89 -3.08 6.39
CA LEU A 49 -2.47 -2.27 7.55
C LEU A 49 -3.36 -2.51 8.77
N PHE A 50 -4.67 -2.60 8.58
CA PHE A 50 -5.60 -2.97 9.65
C PHE A 50 -5.27 -4.35 10.24
N MET A 51 -4.92 -5.31 9.39
CA MET A 51 -4.52 -6.65 9.84
C MET A 51 -3.17 -6.63 10.58
N LEU A 52 -2.30 -5.65 10.32
CA LEU A 52 -1.07 -5.38 11.08
C LEU A 52 -1.30 -4.64 12.40
N GLY A 53 -2.54 -4.24 12.71
CA GLY A 53 -2.83 -3.47 13.91
C GLY A 53 -2.51 -1.97 13.79
N ALA A 54 -2.40 -1.43 12.58
CA ALA A 54 -2.33 0.00 12.37
C ALA A 54 -3.56 0.70 12.95
N ARG A 55 -3.51 2.04 13.11
CA ARG A 55 -4.61 2.85 13.67
C ARG A 55 -5.80 3.02 12.70
N ILE A 56 -6.35 1.90 12.26
CA ILE A 56 -7.53 1.75 11.41
C ILE A 56 -8.56 0.97 12.23
N SER A 57 -9.76 1.51 12.36
CA SER A 57 -10.89 0.89 13.04
C SER A 57 -11.71 0.02 12.08
N PRO A 58 -12.54 -0.89 12.59
CA PRO A 58 -13.51 -1.60 11.76
C PRO A 58 -14.46 -0.66 11.00
N ASP A 59 -14.85 0.47 11.61
CA ASP A 59 -15.73 1.45 10.95
C ASP A 59 -15.05 2.13 9.77
N ASP A 60 -13.73 2.36 9.84
CA ASP A 60 -12.99 2.87 8.69
C ASP A 60 -13.04 1.90 7.50
N LEU A 61 -12.89 0.60 7.78
CA LEU A 61 -12.94 -0.44 6.75
C LEU A 61 -14.31 -0.50 6.04
N VAL A 62 -15.39 -0.16 6.74
CA VAL A 62 -16.74 -0.14 6.19
C VAL A 62 -17.02 1.15 5.40
N ASN A 63 -16.53 2.29 5.89
CA ASN A 63 -16.94 3.61 5.41
C ASN A 63 -15.94 4.26 4.44
N SER A 64 -14.69 3.80 4.42
CA SER A 64 -13.64 4.31 3.54
C SER A 64 -13.44 3.37 2.34
N THR A 65 -13.42 3.96 1.14
CA THR A 65 -13.20 3.25 -0.11
C THR A 65 -12.36 4.07 -1.06
N GLY A 66 -11.41 3.44 -1.76
CA GLY A 66 -10.57 4.07 -2.77
C GLY A 66 -9.86 5.31 -2.24
N GLN A 67 -10.04 6.45 -2.89
CA GLN A 67 -9.35 7.70 -2.53
C GLN A 67 -9.66 8.22 -1.12
N LYS A 68 -10.75 7.78 -0.47
CA LYS A 68 -11.05 8.18 0.92
C LYS A 68 -9.95 7.76 1.90
N TRP A 69 -9.18 6.72 1.58
CA TRP A 69 -8.06 6.27 2.40
C TRP A 69 -6.89 7.25 2.42
N LEU A 70 -6.75 8.12 1.41
CA LEU A 70 -5.62 9.05 1.31
C LEU A 70 -5.52 9.97 2.51
N THR A 71 -6.66 10.43 3.04
CA THR A 71 -6.70 11.25 4.26
C THR A 71 -6.15 10.50 5.47
N LYS A 72 -6.38 9.18 5.55
CA LYS A 72 -5.93 8.36 6.67
C LYS A 72 -4.49 7.90 6.54
N PHE A 73 -4.03 7.68 5.30
CA PHE A 73 -2.63 7.41 5.03
C PHE A 73 -1.74 8.62 5.27
N ASP A 74 -2.27 9.84 5.15
CA ASP A 74 -1.55 11.09 5.43
C ASP A 74 -0.14 11.12 4.80
N TYR A 75 -0.07 10.81 3.50
CA TYR A 75 1.19 10.84 2.77
C TYR A 75 1.89 12.21 2.82
N PRO A 76 1.20 13.37 2.78
CA PRO A 76 1.84 14.67 2.94
C PRO A 76 2.49 14.88 4.32
N GLY A 77 1.95 14.27 5.39
CA GLY A 77 2.54 14.28 6.72
C GLY A 77 3.64 13.24 6.93
N GLY A 78 3.87 12.37 5.93
CA GLY A 78 4.87 11.32 5.94
C GLY A 78 6.25 11.75 5.43
N GLU A 79 7.17 10.79 5.45
CA GLU A 79 8.53 10.98 4.90
C GLU A 79 8.52 10.78 3.38
N LYS A 80 9.17 11.69 2.64
CA LYS A 80 9.44 11.49 1.21
C LYS A 80 10.61 10.51 1.07
N TRP A 81 10.40 9.42 0.34
CA TRP A 81 11.42 8.40 0.14
C TRP A 81 12.56 8.93 -0.75
N ASP A 82 13.79 8.66 -0.32
CA ASP A 82 15.02 9.12 -0.97
C ASP A 82 15.49 8.24 -2.15
N GLY A 83 14.80 7.12 -2.40
CA GLY A 83 15.18 6.14 -3.43
C GLY A 83 16.25 5.13 -3.01
N TYR A 84 16.79 5.25 -1.80
CA TYR A 84 17.94 4.46 -1.33
C TYR A 84 17.65 3.69 -0.05
N SER A 85 17.03 4.36 0.92
CA SER A 85 16.75 3.89 2.26
C SER A 85 15.83 2.69 2.25
N VAL A 86 16.19 1.66 3.01
CA VAL A 86 15.35 0.48 3.20
C VAL A 86 14.14 0.87 4.04
N ILE A 87 12.94 0.57 3.55
CA ILE A 87 11.71 0.92 4.24
C ILE A 87 11.28 -0.25 5.14
N PRO A 88 10.92 -0.01 6.41
CA PRO A 88 10.43 -1.05 7.30
C PRO A 88 9.23 -1.80 6.71
N LYS A 89 9.08 -3.08 7.09
CA LYS A 89 7.95 -3.92 6.71
C LYS A 89 6.61 -3.29 7.11
N GLY A 90 5.60 -3.43 6.26
CA GLY A 90 4.22 -3.08 6.58
C GLY A 90 3.94 -1.59 6.55
N LYS A 91 4.71 -0.81 5.79
CA LYS A 91 4.50 0.63 5.61
C LYS A 91 3.72 0.91 4.33
N ALA A 92 2.73 1.80 4.45
CA ALA A 92 1.97 2.26 3.30
C ALA A 92 2.84 3.23 2.48
N ILE A 93 2.92 2.98 1.18
CA ILE A 93 3.63 3.82 0.21
C ILE A 93 2.60 4.53 -0.66
N GLY A 94 2.74 5.84 -0.81
CA GLY A 94 1.92 6.67 -1.68
C GLY A 94 2.73 7.17 -2.87
N PHE A 95 2.15 7.05 -4.06
CA PHE A 95 2.74 7.58 -5.30
C PHE A 95 1.99 8.83 -5.71
N TYR A 96 2.70 9.97 -5.67
CA TYR A 96 2.18 11.27 -6.07
C TYR A 96 2.67 11.62 -7.46
N ARG A 97 1.76 11.98 -8.36
CA ARG A 97 2.10 12.34 -9.73
C ARG A 97 2.06 13.85 -9.92
N LEU A 98 3.17 14.42 -10.40
CA LEU A 98 3.33 15.88 -10.44
C LEU A 98 2.46 16.56 -11.49
N ILE A 99 2.25 15.93 -12.65
CA ILE A 99 1.40 16.51 -13.71
C ILE A 99 -0.07 16.57 -13.29
N ASP A 100 -0.55 15.52 -12.61
CA ASP A 100 -1.95 15.41 -12.16
C ASP A 100 -2.18 16.11 -10.80
N LYS A 101 -1.09 16.39 -10.07
CA LYS A 101 -1.10 16.89 -8.69
C LYS A 101 -1.97 16.03 -7.77
N ALA A 102 -1.86 14.71 -7.92
CA ALA A 102 -2.71 13.75 -7.23
C ALA A 102 -1.96 12.49 -6.81
N TRP A 103 -2.42 11.89 -5.71
CA TRP A 103 -2.08 10.53 -5.32
C TRP A 103 -2.87 9.57 -6.20
N PHE A 104 -2.17 8.77 -6.99
CA PHE A 104 -2.81 7.89 -7.97
C PHE A 104 -2.68 6.40 -7.62
N HIS A 105 -1.78 6.06 -6.71
CA HIS A 105 -1.53 4.68 -6.34
C HIS A 105 -1.01 4.56 -4.91
N SER A 106 -1.31 3.41 -4.29
CA SER A 106 -0.75 3.01 -3.00
C SER A 106 -0.18 1.61 -3.08
N ALA A 107 0.84 1.33 -2.28
CA ALA A 107 1.37 -0.02 -2.08
C ALA A 107 1.74 -0.23 -0.61
N ILE A 108 2.13 -1.45 -0.25
CA ILE A 108 2.64 -1.77 1.09
C ILE A 108 3.98 -2.49 1.02
N THR A 109 4.92 -2.13 1.88
CA THR A 109 6.26 -2.73 1.91
C THR A 109 6.24 -4.15 2.50
N THR A 110 6.98 -5.07 1.90
CA THR A 110 7.03 -6.47 2.35
C THR A 110 8.06 -6.71 3.45
N GLY A 111 9.01 -5.77 3.60
CA GLY A 111 10.17 -5.89 4.49
C GLY A 111 11.41 -6.50 3.85
N ASN A 112 11.33 -6.88 2.56
CA ASN A 112 12.46 -7.37 1.79
C ASN A 112 13.04 -6.24 0.93
N GLY A 113 14.00 -5.47 1.47
CA GLY A 113 14.59 -4.34 0.75
C GLY A 113 13.57 -3.24 0.41
N ASN A 114 13.38 -2.92 -0.87
CA ASN A 114 12.42 -1.92 -1.36
C ASN A 114 11.22 -2.56 -2.07
N GLU A 115 10.97 -3.82 -1.71
CA GLU A 115 9.89 -4.60 -2.27
C GLU A 115 8.54 -4.17 -1.70
N ILE A 116 7.58 -4.00 -2.60
CA ILE A 116 6.20 -3.62 -2.31
C ILE A 116 5.21 -4.63 -2.90
N ARG A 117 4.01 -4.67 -2.32
CA ARG A 117 2.84 -5.33 -2.88
C ARG A 117 1.74 -4.33 -3.13
N SER A 118 1.05 -4.52 -4.25
CA SER A 118 -0.12 -3.74 -4.62
C SER A 118 -1.01 -4.49 -5.60
N VAL A 119 -2.14 -3.87 -5.95
CA VAL A 119 -3.05 -4.27 -7.04
C VAL A 119 -3.31 -3.07 -7.93
N ASN A 120 -3.55 -3.27 -9.22
CA ASN A 120 -3.91 -2.19 -10.17
C ASN A 120 -2.87 -1.05 -10.29
N GLY A 121 -1.60 -1.30 -10.02
CA GLY A 121 -0.50 -0.33 -10.10
C GLY A 121 0.30 -0.35 -11.39
N PHE A 122 -0.11 -1.10 -12.41
CA PHE A 122 0.71 -1.38 -13.61
C PHE A 122 2.09 -1.92 -13.21
N SER A 123 3.16 -1.23 -13.60
CA SER A 123 4.53 -1.58 -13.22
C SER A 123 4.82 -1.40 -11.73
N LEU A 124 4.02 -0.63 -10.98
CA LEU A 124 4.12 -0.52 -9.51
C LEU A 124 3.42 -1.68 -8.76
N GLY A 125 2.86 -2.64 -9.49
CA GLY A 125 2.25 -3.85 -8.93
C GLY A 125 0.83 -4.05 -9.44
N SER A 126 0.66 -4.94 -10.41
CA SER A 126 -0.66 -5.24 -10.99
C SER A 126 -1.44 -6.28 -10.21
N ALA A 127 -0.75 -7.20 -9.53
CA ALA A 127 -1.34 -8.31 -8.76
C ALA A 127 -0.60 -8.53 -7.45
N TRP A 128 -1.37 -8.73 -6.37
CA TRP A 128 -0.82 -8.81 -5.01
C TRP A 128 0.20 -9.93 -4.81
N SER A 129 0.04 -11.06 -5.50
CA SER A 129 0.92 -12.21 -5.41
C SER A 129 2.32 -11.95 -5.96
N VAL A 130 2.47 -10.97 -6.86
CA VAL A 130 3.74 -10.63 -7.50
C VAL A 130 4.27 -9.35 -6.86
N PRO A 131 5.32 -9.44 -6.02
CA PRO A 131 5.91 -8.25 -5.47
C PRO A 131 6.69 -7.47 -6.53
N VAL A 132 6.92 -6.18 -6.26
CA VAL A 132 7.68 -5.27 -7.12
C VAL A 132 8.80 -4.63 -6.33
N ASP A 133 10.02 -4.62 -6.88
CA ASP A 133 11.11 -3.82 -6.34
C ASP A 133 11.04 -2.39 -6.91
N MET A 134 10.80 -1.42 -6.04
CA MET A 134 10.70 -0.01 -6.42
C MET A 134 11.98 0.53 -7.05
N LYS A 135 13.17 0.09 -6.63
CA LYS A 135 14.43 0.55 -7.24
C LYS A 135 14.53 0.14 -8.70
N TRP A 136 13.95 -1.01 -9.05
CA TRP A 136 13.96 -1.53 -10.40
C TRP A 136 12.94 -0.87 -11.31
N VAL A 137 11.77 -0.55 -10.80
CA VAL A 137 10.71 0.10 -11.59
C VAL A 137 10.92 1.60 -11.73
N LEU A 138 11.43 2.26 -10.69
CA LEU A 138 11.62 3.72 -10.68
C LEU A 138 13.02 4.13 -11.15
N GLY A 139 13.99 3.22 -11.12
CA GLY A 139 15.37 3.49 -11.51
C GLY A 139 16.05 4.52 -10.60
N LYS A 140 16.95 5.32 -11.19
CA LYS A 140 17.71 6.33 -10.46
C LYS A 140 16.83 7.56 -10.20
N MET A 141 16.85 8.05 -8.97
CA MET A 141 16.20 9.31 -8.59
C MET A 141 16.82 10.49 -9.36
N ASN A 142 15.97 11.39 -9.81
CA ASN A 142 16.36 12.65 -10.43
C ASN A 142 16.99 13.60 -9.40
N ALA A 143 17.76 14.59 -9.87
CA ALA A 143 18.40 15.57 -8.99
C ALA A 143 17.41 16.45 -8.20
N ASP A 144 16.16 16.55 -8.67
CA ASP A 144 15.06 17.25 -8.01
C ASP A 144 14.30 16.38 -6.99
N GLY A 145 14.78 15.16 -6.74
CA GLY A 145 14.15 14.23 -5.80
C GLY A 145 12.89 13.55 -6.33
N THR A 146 12.69 13.52 -7.65
CA THR A 146 11.56 12.81 -8.30
C THR A 146 12.03 11.54 -9.00
N PHE A 147 11.08 10.70 -9.43
CA PHE A 147 11.34 9.54 -10.28
C PHE A 147 10.61 9.70 -11.61
N ASN A 148 11.23 9.25 -12.70
CA ASN A 148 10.57 9.21 -14.00
C ASN A 148 9.68 7.95 -14.06
N TYR A 149 8.40 8.14 -14.34
CA TYR A 149 7.42 7.06 -14.37
C TYR A 149 6.32 7.39 -15.37
N ASP A 150 6.01 6.46 -16.27
CA ASP A 150 4.86 6.55 -17.20
C ASP A 150 4.82 7.87 -17.99
N GLY A 151 5.98 8.27 -18.55
CA GLY A 151 6.12 9.51 -19.33
C GLY A 151 6.03 10.81 -18.52
N THR A 152 5.99 10.73 -17.19
CA THR A 152 5.92 11.89 -16.29
C THR A 152 6.86 11.74 -15.09
N LYS A 153 6.76 12.65 -14.11
CA LYS A 153 7.51 12.63 -12.84
C LYS A 153 6.58 12.31 -11.68
N ILE A 154 7.07 11.50 -10.76
CA ILE A 154 6.38 11.15 -9.52
C ILE A 154 7.28 11.34 -8.31
N GLU A 155 6.64 11.45 -7.15
CA GLU A 155 7.25 11.43 -5.84
C GLU A 155 6.68 10.26 -5.04
N VAL A 156 7.49 9.72 -4.12
CA VAL A 156 7.14 8.55 -3.32
C VAL A 156 7.17 8.94 -1.85
N TYR A 157 6.10 8.63 -1.13
CA TYR A 157 5.94 9.00 0.28
C TYR A 157 5.61 7.78 1.13
N ILE A 158 6.13 7.78 2.35
CA ILE A 158 5.96 6.74 3.34
C ILE A 158 4.98 7.25 4.39
N SER A 159 3.82 6.60 4.50
CA SER A 159 2.80 6.95 5.47
C SER A 159 3.33 6.87 6.90
N PRO A 160 2.98 7.84 7.78
CA PRO A 160 3.30 7.78 9.20
C PRO A 160 2.46 6.74 9.97
N LEU A 161 1.45 6.15 9.33
CA LEU A 161 0.53 5.18 9.91
C LEU A 161 1.20 3.85 10.35
#